data_AF-A0A7S2MEG4-F1
#
_entry.id   AF-A0A7S2MEG4-F1
#
_cell.length_a   1.000
_cell.length_b   1.000
_cell.length_c   1.000
_cell.angle_alpha   90.00
_cell.angle_beta   90.00
_cell.angle_gamma   90.00
#
_symmetry.space_group_name_H-M   'P 1'
#
loop_
_entity.id
_entity.type
_entity.pdbx_description
1 polymer ?
#
loop_
_entity_poly.entity_id
_entity_poly.type
_entity_poly.pdbx_seq_one_letter_code
_entity_poly.pdbx_strand_id
1 'polypeptide(L)'
;ADPASLWSCLERGEVILLRSSWVLNRAASAQPMPCRQQIEAEHRNAIITAAELSRLHDVFTSTFDACTQRELKTKPVLLPVLAISHPWYAREHPDLELVTLRAVASELERLMNEHFGPWGLAEIGIFFDYSSLYQNKPHARTPWEEDVFQQALQNMAIWYAHEATFVFLVNSPKALPPHEQR
;
A
#
# COMPACT_ATOMS: atom_id res chain seq x y z
N ALA A 1 8.14 3.45 -16.83
CA ALA A 1 9.11 3.43 -15.71
C ALA A 1 9.52 1.99 -15.47
N ASP A 2 10.78 1.72 -15.15
CA ASP A 2 11.24 0.35 -14.96
C ASP A 2 10.69 -0.22 -13.63
N PRO A 3 9.88 -1.29 -13.64
CA PRO A 3 9.38 -1.92 -12.41
C PRO A 3 10.50 -2.37 -11.47
N ALA A 4 11.75 -2.49 -11.94
CA ALA A 4 12.91 -2.75 -11.08
C ALA A 4 13.06 -1.75 -9.92
N SER A 5 12.63 -0.48 -10.10
CA SER A 5 12.69 0.49 -9.01
C SER A 5 11.70 0.17 -7.88
N LEU A 6 10.49 -0.32 -8.21
CA LEU A 6 9.50 -0.78 -7.23
C LEU A 6 10.05 -1.97 -6.43
N TRP A 7 10.60 -2.97 -7.12
CA TRP A 7 11.18 -4.15 -6.47
C TRP A 7 12.35 -3.79 -5.58
N SER A 8 13.26 -2.93 -6.05
CA SER A 8 14.41 -2.47 -5.26
C SER A 8 13.98 -1.77 -3.96
N CYS A 9 12.95 -0.91 -4.00
CA CYS A 9 12.43 -0.26 -2.79
C CYS A 9 11.89 -1.27 -1.77
N LEU A 10 11.19 -2.32 -2.25
CA LEU A 10 10.63 -3.38 -1.40
C LEU A 10 11.71 -4.28 -0.80
N GLU A 11 12.68 -4.71 -1.61
CA GLU A 11 13.76 -5.60 -1.18
C GLU A 11 14.69 -4.93 -0.16
N ARG A 12 14.90 -3.62 -0.28
CA ARG A 12 15.66 -2.82 0.68
C ARG A 12 14.89 -2.50 1.96
N GLY A 13 13.58 -2.75 1.97
CA GLY A 13 12.72 -2.42 3.11
C GLY A 13 12.54 -0.92 3.33
N GLU A 14 12.67 -0.11 2.27
CA GLU A 14 12.43 1.34 2.34
C GLU A 14 10.98 1.63 2.77
N VAL A 15 10.04 0.81 2.28
CA VAL A 15 8.64 0.80 2.71
C VAL A 15 8.19 -0.62 3.02
N ILE A 16 7.10 -0.77 3.77
CA ILE A 16 6.36 -2.02 3.86
C ILE A 16 5.05 -1.92 3.10
N LEU A 17 4.63 -3.03 2.47
CA LEU A 17 3.29 -3.17 1.91
C LEU A 17 2.46 -4.05 2.83
N LEU A 18 1.19 -3.71 2.95
CA LEU A 18 0.25 -4.44 3.78
C LEU A 18 -0.59 -5.38 2.92
N ARG A 19 -1.00 -6.50 3.49
CA ARG A 19 -1.98 -7.39 2.87
C ARG A 19 -3.33 -6.68 2.79
N SER A 20 -3.93 -6.65 1.61
CA SER A 20 -5.31 -6.21 1.40
C SER A 20 -6.30 -6.90 2.34
N SER A 21 -6.17 -8.20 2.57
CA SER A 21 -7.01 -8.97 3.51
C SER A 21 -6.90 -8.45 4.95
N TRP A 22 -5.71 -8.03 5.37
CA TRP A 22 -5.48 -7.47 6.70
C TRP A 22 -6.06 -6.06 6.84
N VAL A 23 -5.92 -5.23 5.82
CA VAL A 23 -6.54 -3.88 5.76
C VAL A 23 -8.06 -3.99 5.84
N LEU A 24 -8.66 -4.92 5.08
CA LEU A 24 -10.10 -5.20 5.13
C LEU A 24 -10.54 -5.67 6.52
N ASN A 25 -9.79 -6.59 7.14
CA ASN A 25 -10.10 -7.10 8.47
C ASN A 25 -10.03 -6.00 9.55
N ARG A 26 -9.06 -5.08 9.46
CA ARG A 26 -8.96 -3.91 10.35
C ARG A 26 -10.19 -3.01 10.25
N ALA A 27 -10.61 -2.71 9.02
CA ALA A 27 -11.80 -1.90 8.77
C ALA A 27 -13.06 -2.57 9.34
N ALA A 28 -13.24 -3.87 9.08
CA ALA A 28 -14.37 -4.66 9.59
C ALA A 28 -14.39 -4.73 11.12
N SER A 29 -13.21 -4.77 11.75
CA SER A 29 -13.06 -4.82 13.21
C SER A 29 -13.07 -3.42 13.86
N ALA A 30 -13.30 -2.37 13.08
CA ALA A 30 -13.25 -0.97 13.51
C ALA A 30 -11.95 -0.60 14.25
N GLN A 31 -10.81 -1.11 13.76
CA GLN A 31 -9.49 -0.82 14.32
C GLN A 31 -8.73 0.16 13.42
N PRO A 32 -8.22 1.28 13.96
CA PRO A 32 -7.36 2.17 13.20
C PRO A 32 -6.11 1.47 12.69
N MET A 33 -5.53 2.00 11.62
CA MET A 33 -4.27 1.51 11.09
C MET A 33 -3.13 1.85 12.06
N PRO A 34 -2.30 0.89 12.49
CA PRO A 34 -1.12 1.19 13.29
C PRO A 34 -0.01 1.77 12.40
N CYS A 35 0.94 2.50 13.01
CA CYS A 35 2.12 2.94 12.28
C CYS A 35 3.04 1.76 11.96
N ARG A 36 4.01 1.96 11.05
CA ARG A 36 4.96 0.93 10.64
C ARG A 36 5.65 0.23 11.81
N GLN A 37 6.12 0.99 12.80
CA GLN A 37 6.83 0.42 13.96
C GLN A 37 5.97 -0.59 14.73
N GLN A 38 4.70 -0.27 14.97
CA GLN A 38 3.76 -1.16 15.65
C GLN A 38 3.45 -2.40 14.80
N ILE A 39 3.38 -2.24 13.48
CA ILE A 39 3.18 -3.39 12.56
C ILE A 39 4.36 -4.34 12.63
N GLU A 40 5.58 -3.84 12.53
CA GLU A 40 6.80 -4.67 12.59
C GLU A 40 6.98 -5.36 13.95
N ALA A 41 6.48 -4.76 15.03
CA ALA A 41 6.53 -5.32 16.38
C ALA A 41 5.43 -6.37 16.63
N GLU A 42 4.18 -6.07 16.27
CA GLU A 42 3.00 -6.80 16.77
C GLU A 42 2.21 -7.51 15.66
N HIS A 43 2.38 -7.11 14.40
CA HIS A 43 1.54 -7.54 13.28
C HIS A 43 2.37 -7.91 12.05
N ARG A 44 3.49 -8.63 12.22
CA ARG A 44 4.38 -9.00 11.10
C ARG A 44 3.67 -9.74 9.97
N ASN A 45 2.62 -10.51 10.29
CA ASN A 45 1.79 -11.20 9.30
C ASN A 45 0.95 -10.27 8.41
N ALA A 46 0.77 -9.00 8.82
CA ALA A 46 0.14 -7.98 8.00
C ALA A 46 0.99 -7.59 6.78
N ILE A 47 2.29 -7.82 6.83
CA ILE A 47 3.23 -7.42 5.78
C ILE A 47 3.19 -8.47 4.67
N ILE A 48 3.08 -8.00 3.42
CA ILE A 48 3.36 -8.81 2.24
C ILE A 48 4.82 -8.61 1.82
N THR A 49 5.58 -9.70 1.74
CA THR A 49 7.00 -9.65 1.37
C THR A 49 7.18 -9.45 -0.14
N ALA A 50 8.33 -8.93 -0.56
CA ALA A 50 8.67 -8.83 -1.99
C ALA A 50 8.56 -10.19 -2.71
N ALA A 51 8.98 -11.28 -2.06
CA ALA A 51 8.88 -12.64 -2.63
C ALA A 51 7.43 -13.13 -2.78
N GLU A 52 6.54 -12.77 -1.86
CA GLU A 52 5.10 -13.06 -2.02
C GLU A 52 4.46 -12.23 -3.12
N LEU A 53 4.79 -10.93 -3.18
CA LEU A 53 4.30 -10.04 -4.22
C LEU A 53 4.77 -10.49 -5.61
N SER A 54 6.03 -10.94 -5.74
CA SER A 54 6.57 -11.49 -6.99
C SER A 54 5.78 -12.71 -7.45
N ARG A 55 5.46 -13.63 -6.53
CA ARG A 55 4.64 -14.81 -6.88
C ARG A 55 3.23 -14.43 -7.34
N LEU A 56 2.63 -13.41 -6.74
CA LEU A 56 1.34 -12.88 -7.20
C LEU A 56 1.45 -12.28 -8.60
N HIS A 57 2.51 -11.54 -8.88
CA HIS A 57 2.78 -11.00 -10.22
C HIS A 57 2.97 -12.12 -11.27
N ASP A 58 3.65 -13.22 -10.90
CA ASP A 58 3.81 -14.39 -11.78
C ASP A 58 2.46 -15.06 -12.08
N VAL A 59 1.61 -15.22 -11.06
CA VAL A 59 0.24 -15.74 -11.23
C VAL A 59 -0.57 -14.86 -12.18
N PHE A 60 -0.56 -13.55 -11.96
CA PHE A 60 -1.27 -12.60 -12.82
C PHE A 60 -0.79 -12.69 -14.27
N THR A 61 0.53 -12.68 -14.48
CA THR A 61 1.13 -12.76 -15.81
C THR A 61 0.77 -14.07 -16.51
N SER A 62 0.81 -15.19 -15.79
CA SER A 62 0.43 -16.50 -16.31
C SER A 62 -1.05 -16.57 -16.72
N THR A 63 -1.95 -16.05 -15.88
CA THR A 63 -3.38 -15.96 -16.19
C THR A 63 -3.63 -15.07 -17.40
N PHE A 64 -2.94 -13.93 -17.49
CA PHE A 64 -3.06 -12.99 -18.60
C PHE A 64 -2.60 -13.61 -19.92
N ASP A 65 -1.45 -14.28 -19.93
CA ASP A 65 -0.94 -14.98 -21.12
C ASP A 65 -1.92 -16.07 -21.59
N ALA A 66 -2.49 -16.84 -20.65
CA ALA A 66 -3.47 -17.87 -20.96
C ALA A 66 -4.77 -17.32 -21.57
N CYS A 67 -5.25 -16.16 -21.08
CA CYS A 67 -6.50 -15.57 -21.54
C CYS A 67 -6.38 -14.80 -22.86
N THR A 68 -5.20 -14.26 -23.19
CA THR A 68 -5.04 -13.39 -24.36
C THR A 68 -4.63 -14.11 -25.62
N GLN A 69 -4.07 -15.33 -25.53
CA GLN A 69 -3.56 -16.13 -26.66
C GLN A 69 -2.71 -15.32 -27.66
N ARG A 70 -2.11 -14.21 -27.19
CA ARG A 70 -1.38 -13.23 -27.99
C ARG A 70 -0.01 -13.04 -27.36
N GLU A 71 1.04 -13.29 -28.13
CA GLU A 71 2.36 -12.76 -27.83
C GLU A 71 2.32 -11.23 -28.02
N LEU A 72 1.92 -10.50 -26.97
CA LEU A 72 2.11 -9.06 -26.95
C LEU A 72 3.62 -8.79 -26.95
N LYS A 73 4.08 -7.92 -27.85
CA LYS A 73 5.47 -7.43 -27.86
C LYS A 73 5.88 -6.79 -26.53
N THR A 74 4.91 -6.28 -25.78
CA THR A 74 5.07 -5.69 -24.44
C THR A 74 3.98 -6.23 -23.53
N LYS A 75 4.36 -6.95 -22.47
CA LYS A 75 3.40 -7.40 -21.45
C LYS A 75 2.96 -6.20 -20.59
N PRO A 76 1.72 -6.20 -20.07
CA PRO A 76 1.30 -5.17 -19.12
C PRO A 76 2.21 -5.23 -17.89
N VAL A 77 2.84 -4.11 -17.54
CA VAL A 77 3.60 -3.97 -16.29
C VAL A 77 2.59 -3.63 -15.19
N LEU A 78 1.80 -4.61 -14.75
CA LEU A 78 0.88 -4.43 -13.64
C LEU A 78 1.48 -5.10 -12.40
N LEU A 79 1.86 -4.31 -11.40
CA LEU A 79 2.12 -4.88 -10.07
C LEU A 79 0.82 -4.89 -9.28
N PRO A 80 0.54 -5.96 -8.52
CA PRO A 80 -0.61 -6.02 -7.62
C PRO A 80 -0.35 -5.12 -6.40
N VAL A 81 -0.20 -3.81 -6.63
CA VAL A 81 0.10 -2.79 -5.64
C VAL A 81 -0.91 -1.66 -5.76
N LEU A 82 -1.53 -1.31 -4.64
CA LEU A 82 -2.44 -0.19 -4.50
C LEU A 82 -1.88 0.80 -3.48
N ALA A 83 -1.62 2.04 -3.91
CA ALA A 83 -1.26 3.14 -3.04
C ALA A 83 -2.51 3.93 -2.62
N ILE A 84 -2.56 4.32 -1.34
CA ILE A 84 -3.63 5.10 -0.76
C ILE A 84 -3.14 6.53 -0.56
N SER A 85 -3.65 7.46 -1.38
CA SER A 85 -3.48 8.90 -1.17
C SER A 85 -4.67 9.41 -0.38
N HIS A 86 -4.43 9.85 0.85
CA HIS A 86 -5.51 10.22 1.77
C HIS A 86 -5.13 11.42 2.65
N PRO A 87 -6.14 12.13 3.18
CA PRO A 87 -5.90 13.24 4.08
C PRO A 87 -5.49 12.79 5.48
N TRP A 88 -4.62 13.57 6.11
CA TRP A 88 -4.34 13.50 7.53
C TRP A 88 -5.33 14.39 8.30
N TYR A 89 -6.15 13.80 9.17
CA TYR A 89 -7.11 14.54 10.02
C TYR A 89 -6.50 15.02 11.34
N ALA A 90 -5.38 14.45 11.77
CA ALA A 90 -4.64 14.88 12.95
C ALA A 90 -3.17 14.45 12.84
N ARG A 91 -2.30 15.21 13.50
CA ARG A 91 -0.84 14.99 13.56
C ARG A 91 -0.46 13.66 14.21
N GLU A 92 -1.20 13.24 15.21
CA GLU A 92 -0.90 12.03 15.98
C GLU A 92 -1.27 10.76 15.20
N HIS A 93 -2.34 10.82 14.42
CA HIS A 93 -2.82 9.71 13.62
C HIS A 93 -3.78 10.22 12.53
N PRO A 94 -3.60 9.82 11.26
CA PRO A 94 -4.34 10.40 10.15
C PRO A 94 -5.83 10.14 10.17
N ASP A 95 -6.28 8.99 10.69
CA ASP A 95 -7.68 8.54 10.58
C ASP A 95 -8.19 7.75 11.80
N LEU A 96 -8.19 8.37 13.00
CA LEU A 96 -8.68 7.68 14.22
C LEU A 96 -10.17 7.35 14.16
N GLU A 97 -10.95 8.15 13.42
CA GLU A 97 -12.39 7.96 13.26
C GLU A 97 -12.74 6.98 12.13
N LEU A 98 -11.74 6.39 11.46
CA LEU A 98 -11.91 5.35 10.42
C LEU A 98 -12.66 5.82 9.17
N VAL A 99 -12.69 7.13 8.91
CA VAL A 99 -13.39 7.71 7.76
C VAL A 99 -12.69 7.27 6.48
N THR A 100 -11.37 7.44 6.41
CA THR A 100 -10.56 7.00 5.27
C THR A 100 -10.57 5.48 5.16
N LEU A 101 -10.32 4.77 6.25
CA LEU A 101 -10.19 3.32 6.24
C LEU A 101 -11.47 2.62 5.78
N ARG A 102 -12.66 3.10 6.20
CA ARG A 102 -13.94 2.53 5.73
C ARG A 102 -14.19 2.76 4.25
N ALA A 103 -13.88 3.97 3.75
CA ALA A 103 -14.02 4.27 2.33
C ALA A 103 -13.06 3.41 1.48
N VAL A 104 -11.79 3.31 1.91
CA VAL A 104 -10.79 2.45 1.27
C VAL A 104 -11.23 1.00 1.30
N ALA A 105 -11.72 0.48 2.43
CA ALA A 105 -12.12 -0.91 2.55
C ALA A 105 -13.29 -1.27 1.62
N SER A 106 -14.30 -0.41 1.53
CA SER A 106 -15.44 -0.62 0.62
C SER A 106 -14.99 -0.72 -0.84
N GLU A 107 -14.11 0.19 -1.26
CA GLU A 107 -13.64 0.20 -2.65
C GLU A 107 -12.59 -0.89 -2.91
N LEU A 108 -11.77 -1.23 -1.92
CA LEU A 108 -10.80 -2.32 -1.99
C LEU A 108 -11.51 -3.67 -2.10
N GLU A 109 -12.60 -3.91 -1.36
CA GLU A 109 -13.39 -5.13 -1.49
C GLU A 109 -13.98 -5.28 -2.89
N ARG A 110 -14.54 -4.19 -3.45
CA ARG A 110 -15.02 -4.16 -4.83
C ARG A 110 -13.89 -4.44 -5.82
N LEU A 111 -12.74 -3.77 -5.67
CA LEU A 111 -11.57 -3.95 -6.52
C LEU A 111 -11.05 -5.39 -6.49
N MET A 112 -10.97 -5.99 -5.30
CA MET A 112 -10.57 -7.39 -5.14
C MET A 112 -11.54 -8.34 -5.83
N ASN A 113 -12.86 -8.16 -5.66
CA ASN A 113 -13.86 -9.05 -6.23
C ASN A 113 -14.03 -8.91 -7.74
N GLU A 114 -13.98 -7.69 -8.26
CA GLU A 114 -14.32 -7.39 -9.66
C GLU A 114 -13.09 -7.33 -10.58
N HIS A 115 -11.92 -6.97 -10.05
CA HIS A 115 -10.75 -6.68 -10.88
C HIS A 115 -9.54 -7.56 -10.59
N PHE A 116 -9.31 -8.04 -9.36
CA PHE A 116 -8.12 -8.86 -9.06
C PHE A 116 -8.43 -10.36 -8.95
N GLY A 117 -9.50 -10.72 -8.23
CA GLY A 117 -9.96 -12.10 -8.05
C GLY A 117 -10.16 -12.87 -9.36
N PRO A 118 -10.83 -12.29 -10.38
CA PRO A 118 -10.98 -12.94 -11.69
C PRO A 118 -9.66 -13.26 -12.41
N TRP A 119 -8.57 -12.60 -12.03
CA TRP A 119 -7.23 -12.83 -12.58
C TRP A 119 -6.37 -13.75 -11.70
N GLY A 120 -6.97 -14.38 -10.68
CA GLY A 120 -6.30 -15.32 -9.77
C GLY A 120 -5.54 -14.64 -8.63
N LEU A 121 -5.70 -13.33 -8.45
CA LEU A 121 -5.05 -12.59 -7.37
C LEU A 121 -5.93 -12.60 -6.13
N ALA A 122 -5.55 -13.44 -5.16
CA ALA A 122 -6.22 -13.53 -3.86
C ALA A 122 -5.78 -12.43 -2.87
N GLU A 123 -4.68 -11.73 -3.16
CA GLU A 123 -4.08 -10.74 -2.30
C GLU A 123 -3.37 -9.69 -3.18
N ILE A 124 -3.29 -8.45 -2.69
CA ILE A 124 -2.44 -7.40 -3.26
C ILE A 124 -1.69 -6.67 -2.14
N GLY A 125 -0.63 -5.94 -2.49
CA GLY A 125 0.10 -5.08 -1.58
C GLY A 125 -0.50 -3.68 -1.49
N ILE A 126 -0.77 -3.22 -0.27
CA ILE A 126 -1.30 -1.89 0.01
C ILE A 126 -0.18 -1.00 0.54
N PHE A 127 0.11 0.08 -0.17
CA PHE A 127 0.94 1.17 0.33
C PHE A 127 0.04 2.21 0.99
N PHE A 128 0.22 2.41 2.29
CA PHE A 128 -0.53 3.38 3.09
C PHE A 128 0.50 4.18 3.88
N ASP A 129 0.80 5.42 3.47
CA ASP A 129 1.94 6.21 3.95
C ASP A 129 2.23 6.13 5.47
N TYR A 130 1.21 6.27 6.31
CA TYR A 130 1.29 6.21 7.77
C TYR A 130 1.76 4.84 8.29
N SER A 131 1.30 3.77 7.66
CA SER A 131 1.61 2.39 8.03
C SER A 131 2.80 1.81 7.27
N SER A 132 3.13 2.37 6.11
CA SER A 132 4.18 1.89 5.21
C SER A 132 5.54 2.55 5.46
N LEU A 133 5.54 3.74 6.05
CA LEU A 133 6.73 4.52 6.37
C LEU A 133 6.95 4.61 7.88
N TYR A 134 8.20 4.75 8.30
CA TYR A 134 8.51 5.04 9.70
C TYR A 134 7.97 6.41 10.10
N GLN A 135 7.30 6.46 11.25
CA GLN A 135 6.67 7.67 11.78
C GLN A 135 7.43 8.19 12.99
N ASN A 136 7.29 9.49 13.30
CA ASN A 136 7.70 10.03 14.60
C ASN A 136 6.64 9.78 15.69
N LYS A 137 5.94 8.65 15.58
CA LYS A 137 4.83 8.21 16.44
C LYS A 137 4.85 6.68 16.55
N PRO A 138 4.57 6.10 17.74
CA PRO A 138 4.29 6.79 19.00
C PRO A 138 5.53 7.46 19.62
N HIS A 139 6.73 7.14 19.13
CA HIS A 139 8.00 7.70 19.57
C HIS A 139 8.74 8.33 18.38
N ALA A 140 9.75 9.15 18.66
CA ALA A 140 10.62 9.69 17.60
C ALA A 140 11.33 8.55 16.87
N ARG A 141 11.53 8.71 15.56
CA ARG A 141 12.34 7.77 14.78
C ARG A 141 13.74 7.69 15.36
N THR A 142 14.26 6.48 15.46
CA THR A 142 15.69 6.24 15.67
C THR A 142 16.50 6.78 14.48
N PRO A 143 17.81 7.02 14.62
CA PRO A 143 18.65 7.47 13.50
C PRO A 143 18.56 6.55 12.27
N TRP A 144 18.48 5.24 12.50
CA TRP A 144 18.33 4.27 11.42
C TRP A 144 16.95 4.36 10.74
N GLU A 145 15.86 4.48 11.51
CA GLU A 145 14.52 4.68 10.95
C GLU A 145 14.41 6.00 10.18
N GLU A 146 15.09 7.05 10.63
CA GLU A 146 15.18 8.32 9.91
C GLU A 146 15.89 8.14 8.56
N ASP A 147 17.03 7.46 8.52
CA ASP A 147 17.76 7.20 7.28
C ASP A 147 16.90 6.41 6.28
N VAL A 148 16.18 5.39 6.74
CA VAL A 148 15.25 4.61 5.92
C VAL A 148 14.09 5.49 5.44
N PHE A 149 13.52 6.31 6.31
CA PHE A 149 12.44 7.23 5.94
C PHE A 149 12.89 8.24 4.88
N GLN A 150 14.08 8.83 5.01
CA GLN A 150 14.62 9.78 4.03
C GLN A 150 14.84 9.12 2.67
N GLN A 151 15.34 7.88 2.64
CA GLN A 151 15.45 7.09 1.40
C GLN A 151 14.07 6.84 0.78
N ALA A 152 13.09 6.43 1.59
CA ALA A 152 11.73 6.22 1.13
C ALA A 152 11.08 7.49 0.57
N LEU A 153 11.35 8.66 1.17
CA LEU A 153 10.86 9.95 0.67
C LEU A 153 11.41 10.29 -0.72
N GLN A 154 12.70 10.01 -0.98
CA GLN A 154 13.30 10.23 -2.30
C GLN A 154 12.61 9.39 -3.39
N ASN A 155 12.08 8.24 -3.01
CA ASN A 155 11.39 7.29 -3.88
C ASN A 155 9.85 7.41 -3.82
N MET A 156 9.30 8.41 -3.13
CA MET A 156 7.85 8.52 -2.90
C MET A 156 7.03 8.57 -4.19
N ALA A 157 7.56 9.26 -5.22
CA ALA A 157 6.89 9.41 -6.49
C ALA A 157 6.62 8.06 -7.18
N ILE A 158 7.42 7.03 -6.90
CA ILE A 158 7.24 5.68 -7.46
C ILE A 158 5.88 5.11 -7.02
N TRP A 159 5.48 5.29 -5.76
CA TRP A 159 4.24 4.72 -5.24
C TRP A 159 2.99 5.37 -5.86
N TYR A 160 3.06 6.66 -6.15
CA TYR A 160 1.90 7.44 -6.61
C TYR A 160 1.85 7.71 -8.12
N ALA A 161 2.94 7.53 -8.85
CA ALA A 161 3.02 7.91 -10.27
C ALA A 161 3.60 6.83 -11.19
N HIS A 162 4.05 5.69 -10.66
CA HIS A 162 4.51 4.60 -11.52
C HIS A 162 3.33 3.97 -12.27
N GLU A 163 3.48 3.71 -13.56
CA GLU A 163 2.45 3.13 -14.43
C GLU A 163 1.97 1.72 -14.01
N ALA A 164 2.64 1.12 -13.02
CA ALA A 164 2.41 -0.23 -12.56
C ALA A 164 1.70 -0.28 -11.20
N THR A 165 1.42 0.87 -10.60
CA THR A 165 0.66 0.97 -9.35
C THR A 165 -0.74 1.50 -9.63
N PHE A 166 -1.69 1.09 -8.80
CA PHE A 166 -2.98 1.74 -8.70
C PHE A 166 -2.93 2.77 -7.58
N VAL A 167 -3.68 3.86 -7.72
CA VAL A 167 -3.80 4.86 -6.67
C VAL A 167 -5.26 5.13 -6.37
N PHE A 168 -5.65 4.94 -5.11
CA PHE A 168 -6.89 5.52 -4.61
C PHE A 168 -6.62 6.92 -4.11
N LEU A 169 -7.27 7.89 -4.74
CA LEU A 169 -7.33 9.26 -4.25
C LEU A 169 -8.58 9.41 -3.37
N VAL A 170 -8.37 9.34 -2.05
CA VAL A 170 -9.45 9.45 -1.08
C VAL A 170 -9.74 10.93 -0.85
N ASN A 171 -10.92 11.36 -1.30
CA ASN A 171 -11.38 12.71 -0.98
C ASN A 171 -11.93 12.78 0.44
N SER A 172 -11.67 13.89 1.12
CA SER A 172 -12.16 14.08 2.47
C SER A 172 -13.63 14.50 2.47
N PRO A 173 -14.51 13.82 3.24
CA PRO A 173 -15.85 14.34 3.52
C PRO A 173 -15.83 15.42 4.62
N LYS A 174 -14.67 15.72 5.23
CA LYS A 174 -14.51 16.66 6.34
C LYS A 174 -13.59 17.83 5.94
N ALA A 175 -13.78 18.97 6.60
CA ALA A 175 -12.80 20.04 6.50
C ALA A 175 -11.47 19.59 7.11
N LEU A 176 -10.38 19.79 6.38
CA LEU A 176 -9.05 19.41 6.85
C LEU A 176 -8.47 20.51 7.75
N PRO A 177 -7.80 20.17 8.86
CA PRO A 177 -7.22 21.17 9.75
C PRO A 177 -6.04 21.90 9.06
N PRO A 178 -5.49 23.00 9.56
CA PRO A 178 -4.29 23.61 8.99
C PRO A 178 -3.13 22.61 8.85
N HIS A 179 -2.23 22.80 7.88
CA HIS A 179 -1.10 21.90 7.63
C HIS A 179 -0.22 21.67 8.89
N GLU A 180 -0.09 22.68 9.75
CA GLU A 180 0.68 22.61 11.00
C GLU A 180 0.08 21.64 12.05
N GLN A 181 -1.21 21.33 11.91
CA GLN A 181 -2.00 20.45 12.78
C GLN A 181 -2.22 19.06 12.16
N ARG A 182 -1.67 18.81 10.97
CA ARG A 182 -1.64 17.51 10.31
C ARG A 182 -0.27 16.85 10.46
#